data_AF-A0A9E0LPQ9-F1
#
_entry.id   AF-A0A9E0LPQ9-F1
#
_cell.length_a   1.000
_cell.length_b   1.000
_cell.length_c   1.000
_cell.angle_alpha   90.00
_cell.angle_beta   90.00
_cell.angle_gamma   90.00
#
_symmetry.space_group_name_H-M   'P 1'
#
loop_
_entity.id
_entity.type
_entity.pdbx_description
1 polymer ?
#
loop_
_entity_poly.entity_id
_entity_poly.type
_entity_poly.pdbx_seq_one_letter_code
_entity_poly.pdbx_strand_id
1 'polypeptide(L)' 'MEEMQNKLDQARAKFHAAVNNGNQAEEDSTWADYMQVFFQVSQYNKAHGTKILPTILPIR' A
#
# COMPACT_ATOMS: atom_id res chain seq x y z
N MET A 1 8.61 -12.52 0.30
CA MET A 1 7.24 -12.34 -0.23
C MET A 1 6.27 -11.89 0.86
N GLU A 2 6.07 -12.66 1.92
CA GLU A 2 5.11 -12.35 3.00
C GLU A 2 5.36 -10.97 3.65
N GLU A 3 6.62 -10.61 3.88
CA GLU A 3 6.98 -9.30 4.44
C GLU A 3 6.61 -8.11 3.51
N MET A 4 6.79 -8.26 2.19
CA MET A 4 6.46 -7.22 1.22
C MET A 4 4.94 -7.08 1.04
N GLN A 5 4.22 -8.20 1.05
CA GLN A 5 2.75 -8.19 1.07
C GLN A 5 2.23 -7.48 2.32
N ASN A 6 2.76 -7.82 3.50
CA ASN A 6 2.37 -7.18 4.77
C ASN A 6 2.66 -5.67 4.78
N LYS A 7 3.81 -5.25 4.26
CA LYS A 7 4.16 -3.83 4.12
C LYS A 7 3.18 -3.09 3.21
N LEU A 8 2.82 -3.68 2.08
CA LEU A 8 1.88 -3.10 1.13
C LEU A 8 0.47 -2.98 1.73
N ASP A 9 -0.01 -4.03 2.39
CA ASP A 9 -1.34 -4.04 3.00
C ASP A 9 -1.43 -3.08 4.19
N GLN A 10 -0.35 -2.95 5.00
CA GLN A 10 -0.28 -1.96 6.08
C GLN A 10 -0.29 -0.52 5.55
N ALA A 11 0.52 -0.22 4.52
CA ALA A 11 0.56 1.12 3.94
C ALA A 11 -0.80 1.50 3.32
N ARG A 12 -1.45 0.55 2.65
CA ARG A 12 -2.81 0.73 2.13
C ARG A 12 -3.83 0.96 3.23
N ALA A 13 -3.78 0.21 4.33
CA ALA A 13 -4.70 0.38 5.45
C ALA A 13 -4.57 1.77 6.10
N LYS A 14 -3.34 2.28 6.25
CA LYS A 14 -3.09 3.64 6.75
C LYS A 14 -3.67 4.71 5.84
N PHE A 15 -3.49 4.57 4.52
CA PHE A 15 -4.09 5.50 3.55
C PHE A 15 -5.62 5.50 3.63
N HIS A 16 -6.26 4.33 3.63
CA HIS A 16 -7.72 4.26 3.77
C HIS A 16 -8.23 4.79 5.10
N ALA A 17 -7.47 4.61 6.20
CA ALA A 17 -7.82 5.20 7.49
C ALA A 17 -7.76 6.73 7.44
N ALA A 18 -6.73 7.31 6.81
CA ALA A 18 -6.62 8.75 6.62
C ALA A 18 -7.78 9.32 5.78
N VAL A 19 -8.12 8.64 4.68
CA VAL A 19 -9.28 8.99 3.83
C VAL A 19 -10.60 8.94 4.61
N ASN A 20 -10.80 7.91 5.44
CA ASN A 20 -12.01 7.80 6.26
C ASN A 20 -12.10 8.88 7.35
N ASN A 21 -10.96 9.39 7.81
CA ASN A 21 -10.88 10.45 8.81
C ASN A 21 -11.03 11.86 8.18
N GLY A 22 -10.98 11.99 6.85
CA GLY A 22 -11.13 13.25 6.12
C GLY A 22 -10.02 14.27 6.39
N ASN A 23 -8.83 13.79 6.78
CA ASN A 23 -7.67 14.65 7.07
C ASN A 23 -6.75 14.72 5.84
N GLN A 24 -6.93 15.75 5.02
CA GLN A 24 -6.20 15.92 3.75
C GLN A 24 -4.67 15.83 3.90
N ALA A 25 -4.10 16.39 4.97
CA ALA A 25 -2.64 16.35 5.17
C ALA A 25 -2.14 14.93 5.49
N GLU A 26 -2.93 14.15 6.24
CA GLU A 26 -2.64 12.74 6.48
C GLU A 26 -2.89 11.88 5.25
N GLU A 27 -3.92 12.19 4.45
CA GLU A 27 -4.19 11.52 3.17
C GLU A 27 -3.00 11.68 2.22
N ASP A 28 -2.50 12.89 2.03
CA ASP A 28 -1.37 13.17 1.13
C ASP A 28 -0.10 12.46 1.62
N SER A 29 0.18 12.48 2.93
CA SER A 29 1.35 11.80 3.52
C SER A 29 1.23 10.28 3.38
N THR A 30 0.09 9.71 3.74
CA THR A 30 -0.12 8.25 3.70
C THR A 30 -0.24 7.72 2.27
N TRP A 31 -0.70 8.54 1.33
CA TRP A 31 -0.67 8.25 -0.10
C TRP A 31 0.77 8.17 -0.62
N ALA A 32 1.63 9.13 -0.27
CA ALA A 32 3.04 9.11 -0.66
C ALA A 32 3.75 7.84 -0.12
N ASP A 33 3.51 7.51 1.15
CA ASP A 33 4.04 6.28 1.76
C ASP A 33 3.55 5.01 1.04
N TYR A 34 2.25 4.94 0.71
CA TYR A 34 1.68 3.82 -0.02
C TYR A 34 2.28 3.68 -1.43
N MET A 35 2.48 4.78 -2.16
CA MET A 35 3.11 4.77 -3.47
C MET A 35 4.58 4.36 -3.43
N GLN A 36 5.33 4.78 -2.40
CA GLN A 36 6.71 4.35 -2.21
C GLN A 36 6.79 2.83 -2.00
N VAL A 37 5.94 2.28 -1.14
CA VAL A 37 5.89 0.82 -0.90
C VAL A 37 5.43 0.07 -2.15
N PHE A 38 4.43 0.57 -2.86
CA PHE A 38 3.96 -0.02 -4.12
C PHE A 38 5.07 -0.08 -5.16
N PHE A 39 5.88 0.99 -5.28
CA PHE A 39 7.03 0.99 -6.17
C PHE A 39 8.08 -0.06 -5.77
N GLN A 40 8.40 -0.16 -4.48
CA GLN A 40 9.33 -1.20 -3.98
C GLN A 40 8.83 -2.62 -4.29
N VAL A 41 7.53 -2.86 -4.12
CA VAL A 41 6.89 -4.15 -4.45
C VAL A 41 6.95 -4.43 -5.94
N SER A 42 6.72 -3.43 -6.81
CA SER A 42 6.86 -3.57 -8.26
C SER A 42 8.28 -3.98 -8.67
N GLN A 43 9.28 -3.34 -8.08
CA GLN A 43 10.69 -3.67 -8.31
C GLN A 43 11.02 -5.08 -7.81
N TYR A 44 10.52 -5.47 -6.64
CA TYR A 44 10.66 -6.83 -6.10
C TYR A 44 10.02 -7.87 -7.02
N ASN A 45 8.80 -7.62 -7.49
CA ASN A 45 8.09 -8.48 -8.44
C ASN A 45 8.90 -8.70 -9.73
N LYS A 46 9.48 -7.63 -10.28
CA LYS A 46 10.33 -7.70 -11.47
C LYS A 46 11.61 -8.52 -11.22
N ALA A 47 12.26 -8.34 -10.06
CA ALA A 47 13.51 -9.01 -9.75
C ALA A 47 13.34 -10.50 -9.41
N HIS A 48 12.23 -10.87 -8.78
CA HIS A 48 12.01 -12.21 -8.23
C HIS A 48 10.97 -13.04 -8.99
N GLY A 49 10.36 -12.49 -10.05
CA GLY A 49 9.30 -13.17 -10.80
C GLY A 49 8.02 -13.38 -9.98
N THR A 50 7.81 -12.56 -8.95
CA THR A 50 6.66 -12.66 -8.05
C THR A 50 5.51 -11.76 -8.52
N LYS A 51 4.31 -11.99 -7.98
CA LYS A 51 3.13 -11.16 -8.27
C LYS A 51 2.42 -10.77 -6.97
N ILE A 52 3.10 -9.94 -6.18
CA ILE A 52 2.56 -9.31 -4.98
C ILE A 52 1.68 -8.15 -5.44
N LEU A 53 0.41 -8.14 -5.03
CA LEU A 53 -0.58 -7.12 -5.37
C LEU A 53 -1.31 -6.67 -4.09
N PRO A 54 -1.84 -5.44 -4.05
CA PRO A 54 -2.63 -4.99 -2.91
C PRO A 54 -3.84 -5.89 -2.73
N THR A 55 -4.11 -6.34 -1.50
CA THR A 55 -5.29 -7.16 -1.22
C THR A 55 -6.55 -6.33 -1.39
N ILE A 56 -7.30 -6.47 -2.49
CA ILE A 56 -8.54 -5.71 -2.68
C ILE A 56 -9.59 -6.21 -1.67
N LEU A 57 -9.77 -5.48 -0.57
CA LEU A 57 -10.88 -5.70 0.35
C LEU A 57 -12.14 -5.09 -0.29
N PRO A 58 -13.27 -5.83 -0.32
CA PRO A 58 -14.51 -5.27 -0.82
C PRO A 58 -14.91 -4.05 0.04
N ILE A 59 -15.21 -2.96 -0.64
CA ILE A 59 -15.83 -1.78 -0.01
C ILE A 59 -17.22 -2.24 0.46
N ARG A 60 -17.49 -2.17 1.77
CA ARG A 60 -18.80 -2.47 2.35
C ARG A 60 -19.69 -1.24 2.31
#